data_AF-A0A2R2ITU4-F1
#
_entry.id   AF-A0A2R2ITU4-F1
#
_cell.length_a   1.000
_cell.length_b   1.000
_cell.length_c   1.000
_cell.angle_alpha   90.00
_cell.angle_beta   90.00
_cell.angle_gamma   90.00
#
_symmetry.space_group_name_H-M   'P 1'
#
loop_
_entity.id
_entity.type
_entity.pdbx_description
1 polymer ?
#
loop_
_entity_poly.entity_id
_entity_poly.type
_entity_poly.pdbx_seq_one_letter_code
_entity_poly.pdbx_strand_id
1 'polypeptide(L)'
;MHNPNLTECIHEDEFAVDVINGEKVLITLPTMLGQQGSEWEGSPIFGRSYLMSLIRRGIENDVLHPADIQRALSREASLRVCSME
;
A
#
# COMPACT_ATOMS: atom_id res chain seq x y z
N MET A 1 -1.47 12.34 -23.13
CA MET A 1 -2.73 12.75 -22.48
C MET A 1 -2.52 12.58 -20.98
N HIS A 2 -2.48 13.67 -20.20
CA HIS A 2 -2.41 13.60 -18.74
C HIS A 2 -3.81 13.24 -18.23
N ASN A 3 -3.93 12.13 -17.50
CA ASN A 3 -5.20 11.73 -16.89
C ASN A 3 -5.30 12.39 -15.50
N PRO A 4 -6.20 13.36 -15.27
CA PRO A 4 -6.20 14.20 -14.07
C PRO A 4 -6.90 13.57 -12.84
N ASN A 5 -7.30 12.30 -12.92
CA ASN A 5 -7.90 11.57 -11.80
C ASN A 5 -6.98 10.47 -11.29
N LEU A 6 -5.72 10.83 -11.02
CA LEU A 6 -4.96 10.11 -10.01
C LEU A 6 -5.60 10.50 -8.68
N THR A 7 -6.46 9.65 -8.10
CA THR A 7 -7.01 9.92 -6.78
C THR A 7 -5.84 10.02 -5.80
N GLU A 8 -5.49 11.26 -5.41
CA GLU A 8 -4.25 11.56 -4.71
C GLU A 8 -4.27 11.09 -3.24
N CYS A 9 -5.45 10.77 -2.71
CA CYS A 9 -5.71 10.47 -1.31
C CYS A 9 -6.71 9.32 -1.14
N ILE A 10 -6.54 8.51 -0.08
CA ILE A 10 -7.52 7.50 0.35
C ILE A 10 -8.49 8.14 1.35
N HIS A 11 -9.75 8.29 0.95
CA HIS A 11 -10.84 8.80 1.78
C HIS A 11 -11.34 7.75 2.79
N GLU A 12 -12.03 8.17 3.85
CA GLU A 12 -12.43 7.29 4.97
C GLU A 12 -13.44 6.21 4.58
N ASP A 13 -14.18 6.43 3.50
CA ASP A 13 -15.14 5.51 2.90
C ASP A 13 -14.50 4.57 1.86
N GLU A 14 -13.23 4.77 1.51
CA GLU A 14 -12.49 3.97 0.52
C GLU A 14 -11.62 2.88 1.14
N PHE A 15 -11.60 2.77 2.48
CA PHE A 15 -10.89 1.73 3.19
C PHE A 15 -11.67 1.14 4.36
N ALA A 16 -11.26 -0.04 4.79
CA ALA A 16 -11.69 -0.67 6.03
C ALA A 16 -10.47 -1.19 6.80
N VAL A 17 -10.65 -1.40 8.10
CA VAL A 17 -9.66 -2.04 8.96
C VAL A 17 -10.29 -3.28 9.57
N ASP A 18 -9.58 -4.39 9.54
CA ASP A 18 -10.05 -5.66 10.09
C ASP A 18 -8.88 -6.47 10.66
N VAL A 19 -9.17 -7.66 11.18
CA VAL A 19 -8.19 -8.66 11.60
C VAL A 19 -8.36 -9.91 10.74
N ILE A 20 -7.35 -10.22 9.93
CA ILE A 20 -7.32 -11.43 9.10
C ILE A 20 -6.15 -12.30 9.56
N ASN A 21 -6.42 -13.58 9.83
CA ASN A 21 -5.43 -14.53 10.34
C ASN A 21 -4.68 -14.05 11.61
N GLY A 22 -5.33 -13.25 12.45
CA GLY A 22 -4.74 -12.70 13.68
C GLY A 22 -3.89 -11.45 13.47
N GLU A 23 -3.77 -10.95 12.24
CA GLU A 23 -3.05 -9.71 11.92
C GLU A 23 -4.03 -8.58 11.60
N LYS A 24 -3.77 -7.39 12.14
CA LYS A 24 -4.55 -6.19 11.82
C LYS A 24 -4.18 -5.74 10.41
N VAL A 25 -5.17 -5.55 9.54
CA VAL A 25 -4.98 -5.24 8.13
C VAL A 25 -5.71 -3.97 7.71
N LEU A 26 -5.16 -3.27 6.72
CA LEU A 26 -5.83 -2.19 6.01
C LEU A 26 -6.34 -2.74 4.67
N ILE A 27 -7.65 -2.75 4.48
CA ILE A 27 -8.32 -3.23 3.27
C ILE A 27 -8.69 -2.02 2.42
N THR A 28 -8.26 -2.01 1.17
CA THR A 28 -8.56 -0.93 0.20
C THR A 28 -9.05 -1.54 -1.10
N LEU A 29 -9.95 -0.85 -1.82
CA LEU A 29 -10.18 -1.17 -3.23
C LEU A 29 -8.91 -0.84 -4.05
N PRO A 30 -8.63 -1.54 -5.16
CA PRO A 30 -7.59 -1.10 -6.08
C PRO A 30 -8.04 0.22 -6.72
N THR A 31 -7.46 1.33 -6.27
CA THR A 31 -7.77 2.69 -6.74
C THR A 31 -7.44 2.90 -8.21
N MET A 32 -6.44 2.19 -8.73
CA MET A 32 -6.08 2.24 -10.14
C MET A 32 -5.69 0.85 -10.62
N LEU A 33 -6.31 0.44 -11.72
CA LEU A 33 -5.90 -0.73 -12.48
C LEU A 33 -5.20 -0.26 -13.75
N GLY A 34 -4.22 -1.03 -14.22
CA GLY A 34 -3.62 -0.79 -15.52
C GLY A 34 -4.67 -0.84 -16.61
N GLN A 35 -4.55 0.08 -17.55
CA GLN A 35 -5.56 0.29 -18.59
C GLN A 35 -5.61 -0.89 -19.54
N GLN A 36 -6.80 -1.11 -20.10
CA GLN A 36 -7.00 -2.08 -21.15
C GLN A 36 -6.07 -1.81 -22.35
N GLY A 37 -5.40 -2.85 -22.84
CA GLY A 37 -4.40 -2.79 -23.90
C GLY A 37 -3.01 -2.35 -23.45
N SER A 38 -2.78 -2.08 -22.16
CA SER A 38 -1.44 -1.83 -21.63
C SER A 38 -0.75 -3.14 -21.20
N GLU A 39 0.58 -3.12 -21.11
CA GLU A 39 1.35 -4.26 -20.57
C GLU A 39 0.99 -4.58 -19.11
N TRP A 40 0.36 -3.62 -18.41
CA TRP A 40 -0.05 -3.73 -17.01
C TRP A 40 -1.57 -3.89 -16.86
N GLU A 41 -2.31 -4.22 -17.94
CA GLU A 41 -3.77 -4.34 -17.92
C GLU A 41 -4.27 -5.17 -16.73
N GLY A 42 -5.24 -4.62 -15.99
CA GLY A 42 -5.85 -5.27 -14.83
C GLY A 42 -4.95 -5.36 -13.59
N SER A 43 -3.69 -4.93 -13.66
CA SER A 43 -2.77 -4.92 -12.52
C SER A 43 -3.03 -3.72 -11.61
N PRO A 44 -2.96 -3.87 -10.28
CA PRO A 44 -3.06 -2.73 -9.38
C PRO A 44 -1.84 -1.80 -9.52
N ILE A 45 -2.10 -0.50 -9.64
CA ILE A 45 -1.07 0.54 -9.78
C ILE A 45 -1.04 1.40 -8.53
N PHE A 46 0.13 1.50 -7.91
CA PHE A 46 0.35 2.29 -6.70
C PHE A 46 1.20 3.52 -7.01
N GLY A 47 0.54 4.66 -7.20
CA GLY A 47 1.23 5.95 -7.36
C GLY A 47 1.82 6.45 -6.03
N ARG A 48 2.79 7.38 -6.09
CA ARG A 48 3.45 7.96 -4.91
C ARG A 48 2.46 8.46 -3.86
N SER A 49 1.46 9.27 -4.25
CA SER A 49 0.51 9.86 -3.30
C SER A 49 -0.38 8.80 -2.63
N TYR A 50 -0.75 7.76 -3.38
CA TYR A 50 -1.49 6.63 -2.85
C TYR A 50 -0.66 5.84 -1.83
N LEU A 51 0.61 5.55 -2.14
CA LEU A 51 1.54 4.89 -1.19
C LEU A 51 1.71 5.69 0.10
N MET A 52 1.87 7.01 0.00
CA MET A 52 1.93 7.88 1.18
C MET A 52 0.63 7.84 1.98
N SER A 53 -0.53 7.80 1.31
CA SER A 53 -1.83 7.67 1.96
C SER A 53 -1.98 6.33 2.68
N LEU A 54 -1.55 5.21 2.08
CA LEU A 54 -1.54 3.90 2.71
C LEU A 54 -0.69 3.89 3.99
N ILE A 55 0.52 4.46 3.94
CA ILE A 55 1.39 4.55 5.12
C ILE A 55 0.71 5.35 6.22
N ARG A 56 0.15 6.52 5.88
CA ARG A 56 -0.57 7.36 6.85
C ARG A 56 -1.74 6.61 7.48
N ARG A 57 -2.64 6.04 6.68
CA ARG A 57 -3.82 5.29 7.18
C ARG A 57 -3.41 4.08 8.00
N GLY A 58 -2.35 3.38 7.59
CA GLY A 58 -1.81 2.25 8.34
C GLY A 58 -1.31 2.66 9.73
N ILE A 59 -0.64 3.81 9.85
CA ILE A 59 -0.18 4.34 11.14
C ILE A 59 -1.38 4.83 11.99
N GLU A 60 -2.29 5.61 11.41
CA GLU A 60 -3.48 6.14 12.10
C GLU A 60 -4.35 5.04 12.72
N ASN A 61 -4.35 3.86 12.13
CA ASN A 61 -5.15 2.72 12.55
C ASN A 61 -4.32 1.60 13.21
N ASP A 62 -3.09 1.85 13.65
CA ASP A 62 -2.20 0.87 14.30
C ASP A 62 -1.98 -0.43 13.50
N VAL A 63 -2.13 -0.38 12.18
CA VAL A 63 -1.75 -1.47 11.26
C VAL A 63 -0.24 -1.44 11.03
N LEU A 64 0.36 -0.24 10.99
CA LEU A 64 1.79 -0.03 10.85
C LEU A 64 2.33 0.71 12.07
N HIS A 65 3.34 0.15 12.72
CA HIS A 65 4.10 0.88 13.74
C HIS A 65 5.33 1.57 13.12
N PRO A 66 5.60 2.85 13.46
CA PRO A 66 6.76 3.57 12.92
C PRO A 66 8.10 2.87 13.16
N ALA A 67 8.25 2.16 14.29
CA ALA A 67 9.45 1.39 14.60
C ALA A 67 9.68 0.23 13.61
N ASP A 68 8.61 -0.44 13.19
CA ASP A 68 8.70 -1.55 12.23
C ASP A 68 9.01 -1.03 10.82
N ILE A 69 8.49 0.14 10.46
CA ILE A 69 8.85 0.83 9.20
C ILE A 69 10.34 1.18 9.20
N GLN A 70 10.85 1.79 10.28
CA GLN A 70 12.29 2.11 10.39
C GLN A 70 13.16 0.86 10.32
N ARG A 71 12.73 -0.24 10.95
CA ARG A 71 13.41 -1.53 10.87
C ARG A 71 13.43 -2.05 9.43
N ALA A 72 12.30 -2.01 8.72
CA ALA A 72 12.20 -2.44 7.32
C ALA A 72 13.08 -1.61 6.36
N LEU A 73 13.25 -0.31 6.66
CA LEU A 73 14.13 0.59 5.89
C LEU A 73 15.62 0.42 6.24
N SER A 74 15.93 -0.25 7.35
CA SER A 74 17.31 -0.50 7.75
C SER A 74 17.92 -1.63 6.92
N ARG A 75 19.18 -1.47 6.48
CA ARG A 75 19.91 -2.39 5.59
C ARG A 75 19.92 -3.87 6.03
N GLU A 76 19.73 -4.13 7.33
CA GLU A 76 19.67 -5.47 7.90
C GLU A 76 18.36 -6.22 7.59
N ALA A 77 17.26 -5.52 7.35
CA ALA A 77 15.99 -6.15 6.96
C ALA A 77 16.03 -6.69 5.53
N SER A 78 16.76 -6.03 4.64
CA SER A 78 16.89 -6.43 3.22
C SER A 78 17.62 -7.77 3.02
N LEU A 79 18.41 -8.21 4.01
CA LEU A 79 19.17 -9.47 3.93
C LEU A 79 18.37 -10.69 4.42
N ARG A 80 17.29 -10.51 5.19
CA ARG A 80 16.50 -11.64 5.70
C ARG A 80 15.39 -12.12 4.75
N VAL A 81 14.91 -11.24 3.86
CA VAL A 81 13.83 -11.59 2.92
C VAL A 81 14.36 -12.33 1.68
N CYS A 82 15.60 -12.07 1.25
CA CYS A 82 16.21 -12.74 0.09
C CYS A 82 17.03 -14.01 0.42
N SER A 83 17.09 -14.45 1.68
CA SER A 83 17.88 -15.66 2.07
C SER A 83 17.01 -16.88 2.40
N MET A 84 15.76 -16.92 1.93
CA MET A 84 14.99 -18.17 1.89
C MET A 84 14.94 -18.69 0.45
N GLU A 85 16.07 -19.21 0.00
CA GLU A 85 16.17 -20.25 -1.04
C GLU A 85 17.06 -21.38 -0.52
#